data_AF-A0A7S3RVD4-F1
#
_entry.id   AF-A0A7S3RVD4-F1
#
_cell.length_a   1.000
_cell.length_b   1.000
_cell.length_c   1.000
_cell.angle_alpha   90.00
_cell.angle_beta   90.00
_cell.angle_gamma   90.00
#
_symmetry.space_group_name_H-M   'P 1'
#
loop_
_entity.id
_entity.type
_entity.pdbx_description
1 polymer ?
#
loop_
_entity_poly.entity_id
_entity_poly.type
_entity_poly.pdbx_seq_one_letter_code
_entity_poly.pdbx_strand_id
1 'polypeptide(L)'
;QCAQLGAGPAGAAAGRAASCLRQGATPPASSSLPSDQRRRIAGFGSVEISEARLHQLLEAEITSIAMREAQPMTLRSILKMGADVKTLASVLHEELPVRFAQRILMLES
;
A
#
# COMPACT_ATOMS: atom_id res chain seq x y z
N GLN A 1 57.18 -3.92 10.81
CA GLN A 1 57.35 -5.10 11.67
C GLN A 1 55.95 -5.56 12.05
N CYS A 2 55.54 -6.72 11.54
CA CYS A 2 54.20 -7.29 11.66
C CYS A 2 54.21 -8.42 12.70
N ALA A 3 53.20 -8.50 13.56
CA ALA A 3 52.87 -9.66 14.39
C ALA A 3 51.34 -9.89 14.24
N GLN A 4 50.91 -10.90 13.48
CA GLN A 4 50.56 -12.27 13.93
C GLN A 4 49.38 -12.24 14.92
N LEU A 5 48.12 -12.30 14.45
CA LEU A 5 47.33 -13.49 14.11
C LEU A 5 47.27 -14.54 15.24
N GLY A 6 46.24 -14.41 16.09
CA GLY A 6 45.77 -15.45 16.99
C GLY A 6 44.59 -16.20 16.38
N ALA A 7 44.79 -17.50 16.14
CA ALA A 7 43.77 -18.46 15.78
C ALA A 7 43.09 -19.02 17.05
N GLY A 8 41.78 -19.30 16.96
CA GLY A 8 41.03 -20.07 17.97
C GLY A 8 39.72 -20.62 17.37
N PRO A 9 39.26 -21.81 17.81
CA PRO A 9 38.72 -22.81 16.88
C PRO A 9 37.20 -23.04 16.92
N ALA A 10 36.73 -23.58 15.80
CA ALA A 10 35.73 -24.64 15.64
C ALA A 10 34.60 -24.75 16.69
N GLY A 11 33.41 -24.28 16.32
CA GLY A 11 32.14 -24.68 16.92
C GLY A 11 31.21 -25.22 15.83
N ALA A 12 31.20 -26.54 15.68
CA ALA A 12 30.27 -27.27 14.82
C ALA A 12 28.84 -27.16 15.38
N ALA A 13 27.90 -26.71 14.56
CA ALA A 13 26.48 -26.89 14.81
C ALA A 13 25.80 -27.35 13.52
N ALA A 14 25.83 -28.67 13.33
CA ALA A 14 24.94 -29.38 12.43
C ALA A 14 23.51 -29.26 12.99
N GLY A 15 22.59 -28.70 12.21
CA GLY A 15 21.25 -28.36 12.68
C GLY A 15 20.23 -28.35 11.57
N ARG A 16 19.93 -29.56 11.06
CA ARG A 16 18.61 -29.98 10.53
C ARG A 16 18.02 -29.15 9.37
N ALA A 17 18.19 -29.69 8.17
CA ALA A 17 17.31 -29.44 7.03
C ALA A 17 15.88 -29.85 7.38
N ALA A 18 15.01 -28.86 7.61
CA ALA A 18 13.56 -29.06 7.63
C ALA A 18 13.07 -29.11 6.19
N SER A 19 12.97 -30.32 5.65
CA SER A 19 12.17 -30.61 4.47
C SER A 19 10.70 -30.43 4.82
N CYS A 20 10.15 -29.25 4.54
CA CYS A 20 8.71 -29.06 4.50
C CYS A 20 8.27 -29.03 3.04
N LEU A 21 7.97 -30.22 2.51
CA LEU A 21 7.09 -30.43 1.37
C LEU A 21 5.74 -29.78 1.69
N ARG A 22 5.54 -28.52 1.30
CA ARG A 22 4.21 -27.91 1.28
C ARG A 22 3.54 -28.25 -0.04
N GLN A 23 2.54 -29.11 0.13
CA GLN A 23 1.53 -29.49 -0.82
C GLN A 23 0.99 -28.27 -1.57
N GLY A 24 0.85 -28.42 -2.89
CA GLY A 24 0.15 -27.48 -3.73
C GLY A 24 -1.29 -27.30 -3.25
N ALA A 25 -1.57 -26.14 -2.68
CA ALA A 25 -2.93 -25.63 -2.57
C ALA A 25 -3.24 -24.93 -3.88
N THR A 26 -4.02 -25.60 -4.73
CA THR A 26 -4.69 -24.93 -5.86
C THR A 26 -5.55 -23.80 -5.30
N PRO A 27 -5.38 -22.55 -5.77
CA PRO A 27 -6.25 -21.46 -5.34
C PRO A 27 -7.70 -21.79 -5.74
N PRO A 28 -8.70 -21.62 -4.85
CA PRO A 28 -10.08 -21.67 -5.28
C PRO A 28 -10.30 -20.57 -6.30
N ALA A 29 -10.89 -20.95 -7.43
CA ALA A 29 -11.30 -20.04 -8.49
C ALA A 29 -12.04 -18.85 -7.89
N SER A 30 -11.43 -17.67 -8.00
CA SER A 30 -12.05 -16.39 -7.74
C SER A 30 -13.21 -16.25 -8.72
N SER A 31 -14.41 -16.58 -8.25
CA SER A 31 -15.64 -16.25 -8.94
C SER A 31 -15.65 -14.74 -9.13
N SER A 32 -15.58 -14.33 -10.40
CA SER A 32 -15.78 -12.97 -10.85
C SER A 32 -17.18 -12.54 -10.45
N LEU A 33 -17.31 -11.95 -9.27
CA LEU A 33 -18.45 -11.12 -8.93
C LEU A 33 -18.38 -9.90 -9.86
N PRO A 34 -19.39 -9.65 -10.71
CA PRO A 34 -19.54 -8.32 -11.28
C PRO A 34 -19.78 -7.40 -10.09
N SER A 35 -18.74 -6.65 -9.73
CA SER A 35 -18.81 -5.63 -8.69
C SER A 35 -19.59 -4.46 -9.27
N ASP A 36 -20.90 -4.65 -9.36
CA ASP A 36 -21.87 -3.62 -9.66
C ASP A 36 -21.92 -2.72 -8.42
N GLN A 37 -20.88 -1.90 -8.25
CA GLN A 37 -20.67 -1.01 -7.12
C GLN A 37 -21.58 0.20 -7.30
N ARG A 38 -22.89 -0.06 -7.30
CA ARG A 38 -23.95 0.94 -7.32
C ARG A 38 -23.98 1.61 -5.95
N ARG A 39 -23.03 2.50 -5.68
CA ARG A 39 -23.08 3.41 -4.53
C ARG A 39 -24.29 4.31 -4.73
N ARG A 40 -25.42 3.93 -4.13
CA ARG A 40 -26.62 4.76 -4.10
C ARG A 40 -26.36 5.94 -3.16
N ILE A 41 -25.93 7.06 -3.73
CA ILE A 41 -26.00 8.35 -3.04
C ILE A 41 -27.49 8.69 -2.97
N ALA A 42 -28.07 8.60 -1.77
CA ALA A 42 -29.49 8.88 -1.56
C ALA A 42 -29.79 10.32 -1.98
N GLY A 43 -30.47 10.50 -3.11
CA GLY A 43 -30.94 11.81 -3.60
C GLY A 43 -30.68 12.12 -5.07
N PHE A 44 -29.85 11.35 -5.78
CA PHE A 44 -29.56 11.59 -7.20
C PHE A 44 -30.04 10.41 -8.06
N GLY A 45 -30.75 10.71 -9.16
CA GLY A 45 -31.17 9.70 -10.14
C GLY A 45 -29.99 8.86 -10.64
N SER A 46 -30.26 7.65 -11.13
CA SER A 46 -29.19 6.82 -11.71
C SER A 46 -28.69 7.46 -13.01
N VAL A 47 -27.43 7.88 -13.01
CA VAL A 47 -26.72 8.33 -14.22
C VAL A 47 -25.91 7.16 -14.75
N GLU A 48 -26.13 6.80 -16.01
CA GLU A 48 -25.32 5.78 -16.70
C GLU A 48 -24.20 6.49 -17.46
N ILE A 49 -22.96 6.05 -17.22
CA ILE A 49 -21.76 6.56 -17.89
C ILE A 49 -21.07 5.41 -18.62
N SER A 50 -20.47 5.70 -19.78
CA SER A 50 -19.65 4.72 -20.47
C SER A 50 -18.38 4.42 -19.68
N GLU A 51 -17.87 3.20 -19.82
CA GLU A 51 -16.61 2.78 -19.18
C GLU A 51 -15.45 3.71 -19.56
N ALA A 52 -15.30 4.03 -20.85
CA ALA A 52 -14.28 4.97 -21.31
C ALA A 52 -14.39 6.34 -20.63
N ARG A 53 -15.62 6.82 -20.38
CA ARG A 53 -15.82 8.09 -19.68
C ARG A 53 -15.49 7.97 -18.19
N LEU A 54 -15.81 6.84 -17.56
CA LEU A 54 -15.42 6.57 -16.18
C LEU A 54 -13.89 6.58 -16.03
N HIS A 55 -13.16 5.91 -16.92
CA HIS A 55 -11.70 5.92 -16.91
C HIS A 55 -11.12 7.33 -17.01
N GLN A 56 -11.61 8.14 -17.96
CA GLN A 56 -11.20 9.55 -18.07
C GLN A 56 -11.45 10.36 -16.80
N LEU A 57 -12.58 10.14 -16.12
CA LEU A 57 -12.89 10.83 -14.87
C LEU A 57 -11.96 10.40 -13.75
N LEU A 58 -11.63 9.11 -13.67
CA LEU A 58 -10.69 8.58 -12.69
C LEU A 58 -9.27 9.09 -12.92
N GLU A 59 -8.80 9.11 -14.17
CA GLU A 59 -7.49 9.67 -14.53
C GLU A 59 -7.41 11.17 -14.20
N ALA A 60 -8.47 11.92 -14.48
CA ALA A 60 -8.54 13.35 -14.14
C ALA A 60 -8.52 13.58 -12.62
N GLU A 61 -9.24 12.75 -11.85
CA GLU A 61 -9.27 12.81 -10.38
C GLU A 61 -7.89 12.47 -9.78
N ILE A 62 -7.26 11.37 -10.24
CA ILE A 62 -5.92 10.97 -9.80
C ILE A 62 -4.93 12.11 -10.09
N THR A 63 -4.96 12.65 -11.31
CA THR A 63 -4.09 13.77 -11.69
C THR A 63 -4.32 14.98 -10.78
N SER A 64 -5.58 15.35 -10.53
CA SER A 64 -5.94 16.46 -9.65
C SER A 64 -5.44 16.28 -8.22
N ILE A 65 -5.57 15.08 -7.66
CA ILE A 65 -5.10 14.75 -6.31
C ILE A 65 -3.56 14.75 -6.27
N ALA A 66 -2.90 14.20 -7.27
CA ALA A 66 -1.44 14.10 -7.33
C ALA A 66 -0.74 15.47 -7.41
N MET A 67 -1.40 16.49 -7.97
CA MET A 67 -0.90 17.87 -8.00
C MET A 67 -0.84 18.52 -6.62
N ARG A 68 -1.50 17.97 -5.60
CA ARG A 68 -1.40 18.46 -4.23
C ARG A 68 -0.03 18.08 -3.65
N GLU A 69 0.54 18.96 -2.84
CA GLU A 69 1.81 18.67 -2.15
C GLU A 69 1.53 17.81 -0.90
N ALA A 70 2.31 16.73 -0.74
CA ALA A 70 2.18 15.87 0.43
C ALA A 70 2.85 16.53 1.64
N GLN A 71 2.17 16.55 2.80
CA GLN A 71 2.72 17.22 3.97
C GLN A 71 3.92 16.45 4.56
N PRO A 72 5.09 17.06 4.75
CA PRO A 72 6.20 16.39 5.39
C PRO A 72 5.88 16.13 6.88
N MET A 73 6.03 14.88 7.31
CA MET A 73 5.79 14.46 8.70
C MET A 73 7.10 14.08 9.39
N THR A 74 7.30 14.56 10.60
CA THR A 74 8.43 14.15 11.45
C THR A 74 8.05 12.94 12.29
N LEU A 75 9.04 12.13 12.70
CA LEU A 75 8.80 11.01 13.61
C LEU A 75 8.14 11.47 14.92
N ARG A 76 8.56 12.63 15.45
CA ARG A 76 7.99 13.22 16.66
C ARG A 76 6.50 13.56 16.50
N SER A 77 6.08 14.11 15.36
CA SER A 77 4.66 14.37 15.10
C SER A 77 3.86 13.08 14.97
N ILE A 78 4.41 12.04 14.34
CA ILE A 78 3.74 10.74 14.19
C ILE A 78 3.48 10.11 15.57
N LEU A 79 4.49 10.07 16.43
CA LEU A 79 4.35 9.53 17.79
C LEU A 79 3.34 10.31 18.63
N LYS A 80 3.26 11.64 18.46
CA LYS A 80 2.25 12.48 19.13
C LYS A 80 0.83 12.21 18.63
N MET A 81 0.64 12.05 17.32
CA MET A 81 -0.68 11.77 16.73
C MET A 81 -1.21 10.38 17.10
N GLY A 82 -0.32 9.41 17.33
CA GLY A 82 -0.70 8.06 17.76
C GLY A 82 -1.45 8.01 19.10
N ALA A 83 -1.41 9.08 19.90
CA ALA A 83 -2.16 9.19 21.15
C ALA A 83 -3.67 9.46 20.93
N ASP A 84 -4.07 10.01 19.77
CA ASP A 84 -5.47 10.26 19.42
C ASP A 84 -5.82 9.68 18.04
N VAL A 85 -6.64 8.64 18.06
CA VAL A 85 -7.09 7.92 16.86
C VAL A 85 -7.90 8.82 15.92
N LYS A 86 -8.70 9.77 16.43
CA LYS A 86 -9.52 10.62 15.58
C LYS A 86 -8.65 11.58 14.75
N THR A 87 -7.70 12.22 15.42
CA THR A 87 -6.72 13.10 14.75
C THR A 87 -5.90 12.31 13.73
N LEU A 88 -5.39 11.13 14.11
CA LEU A 88 -4.64 10.27 13.19
C LEU A 88 -5.47 9.88 11.96
N ALA A 89 -6.73 9.47 12.16
CA ALA A 89 -7.62 9.09 11.07
C ALA A 89 -7.85 10.25 10.10
N SER A 90 -8.08 11.47 10.61
CA SER A 90 -8.26 12.67 9.77
C SER A 90 -7.03 12.93 8.90
N VAL A 91 -5.84 12.91 9.52
CA VAL A 91 -4.58 13.14 8.81
C VAL A 91 -4.36 12.07 7.73
N LEU A 92 -4.60 10.79 8.04
CA LEU A 92 -4.45 9.72 7.06
C LEU A 92 -5.45 9.81 5.90
N HIS A 93 -6.69 10.22 6.16
CA HIS A 93 -7.70 10.40 5.10
C HIS A 93 -7.33 11.52 4.12
N GLU A 94 -6.65 12.55 4.60
CA GLU A 94 -6.20 13.66 3.75
C GLU A 94 -4.89 13.32 3.03
N GLU A 95 -3.93 12.69 3.72
CA GLU A 95 -2.57 12.48 3.22
C GLU A 95 -2.40 11.24 2.33
N LEU A 96 -3.08 10.14 2.65
CA LEU A 96 -2.89 8.89 1.90
C LEU A 96 -3.29 9.03 0.42
N PRO A 97 -4.46 9.61 0.07
CA PRO A 97 -4.85 9.77 -1.33
C PRO A 97 -3.81 10.56 -2.15
N VAL A 98 -3.25 11.63 -1.59
CA VAL A 98 -2.22 12.46 -2.25
C VAL A 98 -0.99 11.62 -2.56
N ARG A 99 -0.45 10.91 -1.57
CA ARG A 99 0.75 10.08 -1.72
C ARG A 99 0.55 8.94 -2.71
N PHE A 100 -0.61 8.30 -2.67
CA PHE A 100 -0.92 7.22 -3.62
C PHE A 100 -1.08 7.75 -5.04
N ALA A 101 -1.78 8.88 -5.24
CA ALA A 101 -1.94 9.48 -6.56
C ALA A 101 -0.59 9.90 -7.16
N GLN A 102 0.26 10.57 -6.37
CA GLN A 102 1.63 10.89 -6.78
C GLN A 102 2.42 9.64 -7.15
N ARG A 103 2.29 8.56 -6.37
CA ARG A 103 2.99 7.31 -6.64
C ARG A 103 2.50 6.64 -7.93
N ILE A 104 1.20 6.68 -8.21
CA ILE A 104 0.62 6.14 -9.45
C ILE A 104 1.22 6.89 -10.65
N LEU A 105 1.21 8.22 -10.64
CA LEU A 105 1.79 9.01 -11.74
C LEU A 105 3.28 8.70 -11.97
N MET A 106 4.06 8.47 -10.91
CA MET A 106 5.46 8.08 -11.04
C MET A 106 5.69 6.68 -11.63
N LEU A 107 4.70 5.79 -11.56
CA LEU A 107 4.80 4.43 -12.09
C LEU A 107 4.31 4.33 -13.55
N GLU A 108 3.48 5.27 -13.98
CA GLU A 108 2.91 5.33 -15.33
C GLU A 108 3.75 6.15 -16.31
N SER A 109 4.74 6.90 -15.80
CA SER A 109 5.76 7.65 -16.58
C SER A 109 6.94 6.79 -16.99
#